data_AF-A0A3D2I7B9-F1
#
_entry.id   AF-A0A3D2I7B9-F1
#
_cell.length_a   1.000
_cell.length_b   1.000
_cell.length_c   1.000
_cell.angle_alpha   90.00
_cell.angle_beta   90.00
_cell.angle_gamma   90.00
#
_symmetry.space_group_name_H-M   'P 1'
#
loop_
_entity.id
_entity.type
_entity.pdbx_description
1 polymer ?
#
loop_
_entity_poly.entity_id
_entity_poly.type
_entity_poly.pdbx_seq_one_letter_code
_entity_poly.pdbx_strand_id
1 'polypeptide(L)'
;MKQLNRRVYAIVGVIVLLFAGLVYAWSVLSTPIAAEFTGWTKAQLSLTFTLVMILFCIGSLLCGLLAGKLSAKNAVRLGAVLFLAGFYIASRCQTPLTLYLGFGVLCGLGSGLSYNAVMSTMVKWFPDKPGLISGVLLMGFGGGSFLIGKLYQAWTPAGIGG
;
A
#
# COMPACT_ATOMS: atom_id res chain seq x y z
N MET A 1 23.75 2.09 -23.86
CA MET A 1 22.83 2.13 -22.70
C MET A 1 23.15 0.92 -21.82
N LYS A 2 23.59 1.13 -20.57
CA LYS A 2 24.04 0.06 -19.67
C LYS A 2 22.95 -1.02 -19.55
N GLN A 3 23.31 -2.27 -19.81
CA GLN A 3 22.46 -3.44 -19.55
C GLN A 3 22.24 -3.60 -18.04
N LEU A 4 21.41 -2.75 -17.44
CA LEU A 4 20.93 -2.97 -16.08
C LEU A 4 19.91 -4.11 -16.12
N ASN A 5 20.24 -5.20 -15.43
CA ASN A 5 19.49 -6.45 -15.39
C ASN A 5 17.99 -6.22 -15.17
N ARG A 6 17.18 -6.49 -16.20
CA ARG A 6 15.69 -6.53 -16.16
C ARG A 6 15.13 -7.17 -14.88
N ARG A 7 15.81 -8.21 -14.38
CA ARG A 7 15.48 -8.92 -13.13
C ARG A 7 15.58 -8.06 -11.86
N VAL A 8 16.56 -7.17 -11.79
CA VAL A 8 16.74 -6.24 -10.65
C VAL A 8 15.54 -5.30 -10.56
N TYR A 9 15.05 -4.81 -11.69
CA TYR A 9 13.88 -3.95 -11.71
C TYR A 9 12.59 -4.68 -11.33
N ALA A 10 12.44 -5.94 -11.74
CA ALA A 10 11.34 -6.78 -11.26
C ALA A 10 11.37 -6.93 -9.73
N ILE A 11 12.55 -7.19 -9.14
CA ILE A 11 12.72 -7.28 -7.68
C ILE A 11 12.35 -5.96 -7.01
N VAL A 12 12.82 -4.82 -7.53
CA VAL A 12 12.47 -3.49 -7.00
C VAL A 12 10.97 -3.25 -7.09
N GLY A 13 10.32 -3.63 -8.20
CA GLY A 13 8.87 -3.51 -8.37
C GLY A 13 8.09 -4.35 -7.35
N VAL A 14 8.54 -5.58 -7.10
CA VAL A 14 7.95 -6.45 -6.07
C VAL A 14 8.09 -5.81 -4.68
N ILE A 15 9.25 -5.27 -4.34
CA ILE A 15 9.48 -4.62 -3.04
C ILE A 15 8.56 -3.39 -2.89
N VAL A 16 8.47 -2.54 -3.91
CA VAL A 16 7.59 -1.36 -3.85
C VAL A 16 6.13 -1.77 -3.71
N LEU A 17 5.68 -2.78 -4.44
CA LEU A 17 4.31 -3.28 -4.32
C LEU A 17 4.06 -3.97 -2.98
N LEU A 18 5.04 -4.66 -2.42
CA LEU A 18 4.95 -5.23 -1.08
C LEU A 18 4.67 -4.14 -0.04
N PHE A 19 5.36 -3.00 -0.13
CA PHE A 19 5.07 -1.84 0.73
C PHE A 19 3.72 -1.18 0.41
N ALA A 20 3.38 -1.00 -0.86
CA ALA A 20 2.07 -0.46 -1.25
C ALA A 20 0.91 -1.35 -0.76
N GLY A 21 1.14 -2.65 -0.67
CA GLY A 21 0.22 -3.68 -0.19
C GLY A 21 -0.01 -3.67 1.32
N LEU A 22 0.78 -2.91 2.10
CA LEU A 22 0.57 -2.79 3.54
C LEU A 22 -0.80 -2.22 3.92
N VAL A 23 -1.49 -1.57 2.98
CA VAL A 23 -2.88 -1.15 3.15
C VAL A 23 -3.83 -2.32 3.47
N TYR A 24 -3.54 -3.54 3.01
CA TYR A 24 -4.33 -4.73 3.34
C TYR A 24 -4.03 -5.28 4.73
N ALA A 25 -2.89 -4.93 5.32
CA ALA A 25 -2.61 -5.26 6.71
C ALA A 25 -3.58 -4.58 7.69
N TRP A 26 -4.36 -3.60 7.22
CA TRP A 26 -5.50 -3.03 7.96
C TRP A 26 -6.41 -4.10 8.56
N SER A 27 -6.65 -5.20 7.85
CA SER A 27 -7.51 -6.28 8.38
C SER A 27 -6.97 -6.83 9.71
N VAL A 28 -5.64 -6.97 9.82
CA VAL A 28 -4.96 -7.42 11.05
C VAL A 28 -4.87 -6.30 12.09
N LEU A 29 -4.59 -5.08 11.65
CA LEU A 29 -4.41 -3.91 12.53
C LEU A 29 -5.73 -3.38 13.10
N SER A 30 -6.87 -3.64 12.44
CA SER A 30 -8.17 -3.12 12.88
C SER A 30 -8.63 -3.71 14.22
N THR A 31 -8.26 -4.96 14.52
CA THR A 31 -8.59 -5.64 15.78
C THR A 31 -7.95 -4.98 17.00
N PRO A 32 -6.62 -4.78 17.09
CA PRO A 32 -6.01 -4.09 18.22
C PRO A 32 -6.42 -2.62 18.31
N ILE A 33 -6.65 -1.93 17.19
CA ILE A 33 -7.16 -0.55 17.20
C ILE A 33 -8.56 -0.50 17.82
N ALA A 34 -9.44 -1.48 17.50
CA ALA A 34 -10.76 -1.58 18.12
C ALA A 34 -10.68 -1.88 19.63
N ALA A 35 -9.69 -2.66 20.06
CA ALA A 35 -9.48 -2.98 21.47
C ALA A 35 -8.95 -1.78 22.28
N GLU A 36 -8.04 -0.99 21.70
CA GLU A 36 -7.50 0.22 22.33
C GLU A 36 -8.55 1.35 22.37
N PHE A 37 -9.26 1.58 21.26
CA PHE A 37 -10.27 2.62 21.13
C PHE A 37 -11.68 2.03 21.25
N THR A 38 -12.06 1.60 22.45
CA THR A 38 -13.36 0.96 22.74
C THR A 38 -14.59 1.83 22.40
N GLY A 39 -14.42 3.16 22.30
CA GLY A 39 -15.46 4.09 21.85
C GLY A 39 -15.67 4.15 20.33
N TRP A 40 -14.82 3.50 19.54
CA TRP A 40 -14.93 3.50 18.08
C TRP A 40 -15.78 2.33 17.61
N THR A 41 -16.74 2.63 16.73
CA THR A 41 -17.63 1.62 16.17
C THR A 41 -16.93 0.82 15.08
N LYS A 42 -17.33 -0.44 14.90
CA LYS A 42 -16.88 -1.28 13.77
C LYS A 42 -17.13 -0.59 12.42
N ALA A 43 -18.22 0.17 12.30
CA ALA A 43 -18.54 0.94 11.10
C ALA A 43 -17.48 2.01 10.78
N GLN A 44 -16.95 2.70 11.80
CA GLN A 44 -15.88 3.70 11.63
C GLN A 44 -14.57 3.06 11.15
N LEU A 45 -14.19 1.92 11.73
CA LEU A 45 -13.00 1.18 11.30
C LEU A 45 -13.14 0.64 9.87
N SER A 46 -14.30 0.09 9.52
CA SER A 46 -14.60 -0.35 8.15
C SER A 46 -14.58 0.81 7.16
N LEU A 47 -15.09 1.98 7.55
CA LEU A 47 -15.07 3.17 6.71
C LEU A 47 -13.63 3.60 6.37
N THR A 48 -12.69 3.44 7.30
CA THR A 48 -11.26 3.69 7.03
C THR A 48 -10.77 2.87 5.83
N PHE A 49 -11.05 1.56 5.81
CA PHE A 49 -10.64 0.68 4.72
C PHE A 49 -11.37 1.01 3.42
N THR A 50 -12.66 1.34 3.49
CA THR A 50 -13.43 1.80 2.33
C THR A 50 -12.79 3.04 1.70
N LEU A 51 -12.38 4.02 2.53
CA LEU A 51 -11.66 5.21 2.04
C LEU A 51 -10.34 4.81 1.38
N VAL A 52 -9.55 3.93 2.00
CA VAL A 52 -8.31 3.42 1.37
C VAL A 52 -8.57 2.89 -0.03
N MET A 53 -9.59 2.04 -0.21
CA MET A 53 -9.89 1.44 -1.52
C MET A 53 -10.36 2.48 -2.54
N ILE A 54 -11.20 3.43 -2.14
CA ILE A 54 -11.66 4.53 -3.00
C ILE A 54 -10.46 5.38 -3.45
N LEU A 55 -9.62 5.79 -2.50
CA LEU A 55 -8.47 6.64 -2.76
C LEU A 55 -7.35 5.88 -3.50
N PHE A 56 -7.25 4.56 -3.32
CA PHE A 56 -6.39 3.71 -4.14
C PHE A 56 -6.80 3.73 -5.61
N CYS A 57 -8.10 3.59 -5.90
CA CYS A 57 -8.62 3.69 -7.27
C CYS A 57 -8.36 5.08 -7.86
N ILE A 58 -8.62 6.14 -7.09
CA ILE A 58 -8.37 7.52 -7.52
C ILE A 58 -6.87 7.76 -7.76
N GLY A 59 -6.00 7.34 -6.84
CA GLY A 59 -4.55 7.47 -6.98
C GLY A 59 -4.02 6.70 -8.21
N SER A 60 -4.56 5.50 -8.45
CA SER A 60 -4.23 4.70 -9.63
C SER A 60 -4.66 5.41 -10.92
N LEU A 61 -5.88 5.96 -10.96
CA LEU A 61 -6.40 6.72 -12.09
C LEU A 61 -5.55 7.97 -12.36
N LEU A 62 -5.23 8.75 -11.32
CA LEU A 62 -4.39 9.94 -11.41
C LEU A 62 -3.01 9.61 -11.98
N CYS A 63 -2.40 8.51 -11.53
CA CYS A 63 -1.13 8.04 -12.10
C CYS A 63 -1.26 7.73 -13.59
N GLY A 64 -2.37 7.14 -14.02
CA GLY A 64 -2.64 6.82 -15.42
C GLY A 64 -2.80 8.07 -16.28
N LEU A 65 -3.60 9.03 -15.82
CA LEU A 65 -3.81 10.32 -16.49
C LEU A 65 -2.53 11.14 -16.59
N LEU A 66 -1.68 11.07 -15.56
CA LEU A 66 -0.41 11.80 -15.49
C LEU A 66 0.76 11.03 -16.12
N ALA A 67 0.57 9.82 -16.65
CA ALA A 67 1.65 8.97 -17.15
C ALA A 67 2.50 9.61 -18.27
N GLY A 68 1.96 10.59 -19.00
CA GLY A 68 2.70 11.36 -20.00
C GLY A 68 3.57 12.51 -19.44
N LYS A 69 3.30 12.98 -18.22
CA LYS A 69 4.01 14.11 -17.57
C LYS A 69 4.82 13.68 -16.34
N LEU A 70 4.39 12.63 -15.65
CA LEU A 70 4.97 12.13 -14.42
C LEU A 70 5.73 10.84 -14.69
N SER A 71 7.06 10.88 -14.55
CA SER A 71 7.88 9.66 -14.65
C SER A 71 7.53 8.68 -13.53
N ALA A 72 7.53 7.38 -13.83
CA ALA A 72 7.25 6.32 -12.85
C ALA A 72 8.08 6.44 -11.57
N LYS A 73 9.35 6.85 -11.69
CA LYS A 73 10.24 7.10 -10.54
C LYS A 73 9.72 8.19 -9.60
N ASN A 74 9.15 9.27 -10.15
CA ASN A 74 8.60 10.36 -9.36
C ASN A 74 7.25 9.97 -8.74
N ALA A 75 6.42 9.21 -9.46
CA ALA A 75 5.17 8.66 -8.92
C ALA A 75 5.43 7.76 -7.70
N VAL A 76 6.42 6.85 -7.78
CA VAL A 76 6.81 5.98 -6.65
C VAL A 76 7.38 6.80 -5.49
N ARG A 77 8.19 7.83 -5.75
CA ARG A 77 8.71 8.73 -4.69
C ARG A 77 7.60 9.49 -3.98
N LEU A 78 6.66 10.06 -4.73
CA LEU A 78 5.48 10.73 -4.17
C LEU A 78 4.64 9.75 -3.37
N GLY A 79 4.40 8.55 -3.91
CA GLY A 79 3.72 7.48 -3.20
C GLY A 79 4.38 7.12 -1.88
N ALA A 80 5.71 6.96 -1.85
CA ALA A 80 6.47 6.67 -0.63
C ALA A 80 6.38 7.79 0.41
N VAL A 81 6.45 9.07 -0.01
CA VAL A 81 6.30 10.22 0.89
C VAL A 81 4.89 10.27 1.48
N LEU A 82 3.86 10.06 0.64
CA LEU A 82 2.46 9.99 1.09
C LEU A 82 2.24 8.83 2.07
N PHE A 83 2.85 7.68 1.81
CA PHE A 83 2.78 6.51 2.68
C PHE A 83 3.42 6.80 4.04
N LEU A 84 4.65 7.33 4.05
CA LEU A 84 5.34 7.68 5.30
C LEU A 84 4.59 8.74 6.09
N ALA A 85 4.09 9.78 5.44
CA ALA A 85 3.27 10.81 6.08
C ALA A 85 1.96 10.24 6.62
N GLY A 86 1.30 9.37 5.85
CA GLY A 86 0.05 8.71 6.24
C GLY A 86 0.21 7.81 7.46
N PHE A 87 1.25 6.96 7.48
CA PHE A 87 1.58 6.13 8.65
C PHE A 87 2.02 6.97 9.85
N TYR A 88 2.78 8.04 9.65
CA TYR A 88 3.17 8.93 10.73
C TYR A 88 1.94 9.60 11.39
N ILE A 89 1.01 10.12 10.59
CA ILE A 89 -0.24 10.71 11.08
C ILE A 89 -1.11 9.65 11.76
N ALA A 90 -1.23 8.45 11.16
CA ALA A 90 -1.99 7.34 11.74
C ALA A 90 -1.41 6.89 13.09
N SER A 91 -0.08 6.91 13.27
CA SER A 91 0.57 6.53 14.53
C SER A 91 0.25 7.48 15.70
N ARG A 92 -0.18 8.71 15.39
CA ARG A 92 -0.56 9.74 16.37
C ARG A 92 -2.07 9.98 16.41
N CYS A 93 -2.86 9.10 15.78
CA CYS A 93 -4.30 9.29 15.75
C CYS A 93 -4.89 9.14 17.15
N GLN A 94 -5.79 10.07 17.50
CA GLN A 94 -6.60 10.03 18.72
C GLN A 94 -8.10 10.09 18.37
N THR A 95 -8.41 10.29 17.08
CA THR A 95 -9.77 10.42 16.56
C THR A 95 -9.92 9.62 15.26
N PRO A 96 -11.11 9.09 14.94
CA PRO A 96 -11.33 8.38 13.69
C PRO A 96 -11.02 9.27 12.47
N LEU A 97 -11.26 10.57 12.58
CA LEU A 97 -11.04 11.51 11.48
C LEU A 97 -9.55 11.67 11.13
N THR A 98 -8.66 11.67 12.14
CA THR A 98 -7.21 11.70 11.89
C THR A 98 -6.71 10.38 11.29
N LEU A 99 -7.30 9.26 11.69
CA LEU A 99 -7.05 7.95 11.08
C LEU A 99 -7.51 7.91 9.61
N TYR A 100 -8.67 8.47 9.28
CA TYR A 100 -9.18 8.55 7.91
C TYR A 100 -8.27 9.38 7.01
N LEU A 101 -7.75 10.51 7.52
CA LEU A 101 -6.81 11.34 6.77
C LEU A 101 -5.46 10.64 6.58
N GLY A 102 -4.88 10.10 7.65
CA GLY A 102 -3.58 9.44 7.61
C GLY A 102 -3.61 8.15 6.80
N PHE A 103 -4.36 7.15 7.28
CA PHE A 103 -4.37 5.83 6.67
C PHE A 103 -5.30 5.77 5.46
N GLY A 104 -6.53 6.29 5.58
CA GLY A 104 -7.51 6.28 4.49
C GLY A 104 -7.04 7.04 3.26
N VAL A 105 -6.77 8.33 3.42
CA VAL A 105 -6.50 9.23 2.30
C VAL A 105 -5.05 9.13 1.84
N LEU A 106 -4.08 9.37 2.71
CA LEU A 106 -2.67 9.45 2.30
C LEU A 106 -2.11 8.07 1.92
N CYS A 107 -2.31 7.03 2.73
CA CYS A 107 -1.83 5.68 2.37
C CYS A 107 -2.60 5.10 1.18
N GLY A 108 -3.92 5.37 1.06
CA GLY A 108 -4.72 4.97 -0.11
C GLY A 108 -4.21 5.59 -1.41
N LEU A 109 -4.06 6.92 -1.46
CA LEU A 109 -3.53 7.63 -2.63
C LEU A 109 -2.09 7.20 -2.95
N GLY A 110 -1.23 7.08 -1.94
CA GLY A 110 0.16 6.68 -2.11
C GLY A 110 0.31 5.26 -2.64
N SER A 111 -0.53 4.33 -2.16
CA SER A 111 -0.59 2.95 -2.66
C SER A 111 -1.05 2.90 -4.12
N GLY A 112 -2.13 3.61 -4.47
CA GLY A 112 -2.65 3.63 -5.84
C GLY A 112 -1.67 4.21 -6.86
N LEU A 113 -1.02 5.33 -6.51
CA LEU A 113 0.02 5.94 -7.34
C LEU A 113 1.19 4.97 -7.58
N SER A 114 1.68 4.35 -6.50
CA SER A 114 2.82 3.42 -6.57
C SER A 114 2.46 2.16 -7.35
N TYR A 115 1.25 1.62 -7.12
CA TYR A 115 0.75 0.42 -7.79
C TYR A 115 0.71 0.61 -9.30
N ASN A 116 0.02 1.63 -9.78
CA ASN A 116 -0.14 1.84 -11.21
C ASN A 116 1.17 2.25 -11.90
N ALA A 117 2.02 3.04 -11.22
CA ALA A 117 3.33 3.42 -11.73
C ALA A 117 4.25 2.20 -11.95
N VAL A 118 4.31 1.29 -10.99
CA VAL A 118 5.13 0.07 -11.09
C VAL A 118 4.53 -0.88 -12.11
N MET A 119 3.22 -1.14 -12.04
CA MET A 119 2.56 -2.10 -12.93
C MET A 119 2.70 -1.69 -14.41
N SER A 120 2.38 -0.45 -14.74
CA SER A 120 2.48 0.07 -16.12
C SER A 120 3.91 0.09 -16.67
N THR A 121 4.91 0.31 -15.81
CA THR A 121 6.32 0.30 -16.21
C THR A 121 6.84 -1.11 -16.45
N MET A 122 6.52 -2.05 -15.54
CA MET A 122 7.04 -3.40 -15.61
C MET A 122 6.46 -4.19 -16.77
N VAL A 123 5.17 -4.03 -17.07
CA VAL A 123 4.54 -4.65 -18.24
C VAL A 123 5.21 -4.18 -19.54
N LYS A 124 5.57 -2.90 -19.64
CA LYS A 124 6.30 -2.35 -20.80
C LYS A 124 7.73 -2.88 -20.91
N TRP A 125 8.37 -3.19 -19.80
CA TRP A 125 9.76 -3.69 -19.77
C TRP A 125 9.87 -5.21 -19.97
N PHE A 126 8.77 -5.94 -19.84
CA PHE A 126 8.68 -7.38 -20.07
C PHE A 126 7.56 -7.74 -21.06
N PRO A 127 7.65 -7.29 -22.32
CA PRO A 127 6.64 -7.60 -23.34
C PRO A 127 6.57 -9.10 -23.66
N ASP A 128 7.64 -9.85 -23.41
CA ASP A 128 7.71 -11.29 -23.67
C ASP A 128 6.81 -12.12 -22.74
N LYS A 129 6.58 -11.64 -21.50
CA LYS A 129 5.85 -12.38 -20.44
C LYS A 129 5.07 -11.42 -19.51
N PRO A 130 4.15 -10.60 -20.03
CA PRO A 130 3.46 -9.58 -19.25
C PRO A 130 2.64 -10.18 -18.11
N GLY A 131 1.97 -11.33 -18.34
CA GLY A 131 1.17 -12.01 -17.33
C GLY A 131 1.98 -12.61 -16.16
N LEU A 132 3.19 -13.11 -16.44
CA LEU A 132 4.05 -13.66 -15.38
C LEU A 132 4.59 -12.55 -14.48
N ILE A 133 4.97 -11.41 -15.07
CA ILE A 133 5.47 -10.27 -14.30
C ILE A 133 4.36 -9.61 -13.50
N SER A 134 3.17 -9.40 -14.07
CA SER A 134 2.04 -8.88 -13.29
C SER A 134 1.67 -9.82 -12.15
N GLY A 135 1.69 -11.14 -12.35
CA GLY A 135 1.48 -12.13 -11.30
C GLY A 135 2.53 -12.03 -10.17
N VAL A 136 3.81 -11.96 -10.51
CA VAL A 136 4.90 -11.82 -9.52
C VAL A 136 4.78 -10.51 -8.72
N LEU A 137 4.42 -9.42 -9.41
CA LEU A 137 4.16 -8.12 -8.78
C LEU A 137 2.96 -8.15 -7.83
N LEU A 138 1.86 -8.79 -8.24
CA LEU A 138 0.66 -8.95 -7.41
C LEU A 138 0.90 -9.88 -6.21
N MET A 139 1.76 -10.90 -6.35
CA MET A 139 2.20 -11.70 -5.21
C MET A 139 2.92 -10.83 -4.17
N GLY A 140 3.78 -9.89 -4.61
CA GLY A 140 4.37 -8.90 -3.73
C GLY A 140 3.32 -8.04 -3.03
N PHE A 141 2.36 -7.50 -3.79
CA PHE A 141 1.28 -6.66 -3.28
C PHE A 141 0.41 -7.37 -2.21
N GLY A 142 0.01 -8.62 -2.45
CA GLY A 142 -0.72 -9.41 -1.45
C GLY A 142 0.14 -9.87 -0.27
N GLY A 143 1.44 -10.09 -0.49
CA GLY A 143 2.39 -10.54 0.52
C GLY A 143 2.66 -9.52 1.64
N GLY A 144 2.36 -8.23 1.42
CA GLY A 144 2.50 -7.19 2.44
C GLY A 144 1.71 -7.49 3.72
N SER A 145 0.48 -7.98 3.59
CA SER A 145 -0.35 -8.41 4.73
C SER A 145 0.23 -9.58 5.50
N PHE A 146 0.82 -10.54 4.79
CA PHE A 146 1.41 -11.73 5.41
C PHE A 146 2.62 -11.36 6.26
N LEU A 147 3.48 -10.48 5.75
CA LEU A 147 4.65 -9.99 6.50
C LEU A 147 4.26 -9.20 7.74
N ILE A 148 3.31 -8.25 7.64
CA ILE A 148 2.82 -7.55 8.83
C ILE A 148 2.10 -8.50 9.77
N GLY A 149 1.30 -9.45 9.28
CA GLY A 149 0.64 -10.43 10.14
C GLY A 149 1.65 -11.24 10.97
N LYS A 150 2.74 -11.70 10.35
CA LYS A 150 3.82 -12.42 11.04
C LYS A 150 4.62 -11.54 12.00
N LEU A 151 4.94 -10.30 11.60
CA LEU A 151 5.59 -9.33 12.48
C LEU A 151 4.70 -9.00 13.68
N TYR A 152 3.43 -8.73 13.45
CA TYR A 152 2.47 -8.46 14.52
C TYR A 152 2.43 -9.63 15.49
N GLN A 153 2.22 -10.87 15.03
CA GLN A 153 2.24 -12.07 15.89
C GLN A 153 3.57 -12.29 16.62
N ALA A 154 4.71 -11.97 16.00
CA ALA A 154 6.02 -12.15 16.62
C ALA A 154 6.30 -11.14 17.75
N TRP A 155 5.71 -9.94 17.66
CA TRP A 155 5.97 -8.82 18.57
C TRP A 155 4.78 -8.49 19.50
N THR A 156 3.61 -9.14 19.33
CA THR A 156 2.50 -9.06 20.29
C THR A 156 2.36 -10.36 21.09
N PRO A 157 2.20 -10.28 22.43
CA PRO A 157 1.90 -11.45 23.25
C PRO A 157 0.59 -12.10 22.81
N ALA A 158 0.52 -13.44 22.91
CA ALA A 158 -0.57 -14.29 22.43
C ALA A 158 -1.99 -14.02 23.00
N GLY A 159 -2.18 -12.98 23.81
CA GLY A 159 -3.44 -12.66 24.49
C GLY A 159 -4.37 -11.65 23.79
N ILE A 160 -3.92 -10.95 22.73
CA ILE A 160 -4.70 -9.86 22.08
C ILE A 160 -5.15 -10.25 20.64
N GLY A 161 -4.72 -11.40 20.12
CA GLY A 161 -5.01 -11.85 18.76
C GLY A 161 -5.65 -13.23 18.73
N GLY A 162 -6.95 -13.30 19.04
CA GLY A 162 -7.82 -14.47 18.82
C GLY A 162 -9.10 -14.03 18.14
#